data_AF-A0A2V2N3T2-F1
#
_entry.id   AF-A0A2V2N3T2-F1
#
_cell.length_a   1.000
_cell.length_b   1.000
_cell.length_c   1.000
_cell.angle_alpha   90.00
_cell.angle_beta   90.00
_cell.angle_gamma   90.00
#
_symmetry.space_group_name_H-M   'P 1'
#
loop_
_entity.id
_entity.type
_entity.pdbx_description
1 polymer ?
#
loop_
_entity_poly.entity_id
_entity_poly.type
_entity_poly.pdbx_seq_one_letter_code
_entity_poly.pdbx_strand_id
1 'polypeptide(L)'
;MGFVITSERIADPVRYEKVGRLLPGDDEMIRVMVDGFGEVMRIPKSDFVLLWNGLSPDGMRLSESENRVILSGEGEEYVVLTRQVRGMLEGWPKKKAAVFVMRENTP
;
A
#
# COMPACT_ATOMS: atom_id res chain seq x y z
N MET A 1 13.64 -38.69 -13.86
CA MET A 1 13.94 -37.97 -12.60
C MET A 1 12.69 -37.23 -12.20
N GLY A 2 12.10 -37.56 -11.05
CA GLY A 2 10.89 -36.91 -10.55
C GLY A 2 11.24 -35.94 -9.42
N PHE A 3 10.52 -34.83 -9.34
CA PHE A 3 10.65 -33.89 -8.23
C PHE A 3 9.88 -34.42 -7.02
N VAL A 4 10.47 -34.29 -5.83
CA VAL A 4 9.79 -34.55 -4.56
C VAL A 4 9.36 -33.20 -3.99
N ILE A 5 8.05 -33.01 -3.87
CA ILE A 5 7.50 -31.84 -3.18
C ILE A 5 7.72 -32.07 -1.68
N THR A 6 8.60 -31.27 -1.07
CA THR A 6 8.98 -31.40 0.34
C THR A 6 8.14 -30.54 1.29
N SER A 7 7.38 -29.59 0.74
CA SER A 7 6.45 -28.76 1.50
C SER A 7 5.44 -28.14 0.54
N GLU A 8 4.16 -28.27 0.87
CA GLU A 8 3.08 -27.54 0.24
C GLU A 8 2.57 -26.53 1.26
N ARG A 9 2.69 -25.24 0.98
CA ARG A 9 1.99 -24.21 1.75
C ARG A 9 0.68 -23.96 1.05
N ILE A 10 -0.43 -24.14 1.77
CA ILE A 10 -1.73 -23.62 1.34
C ILE A 10 -1.51 -22.13 1.11
N ALA A 11 -1.65 -21.69 -0.14
CA ALA A 11 -1.51 -20.28 -0.46
C ALA A 11 -2.56 -19.50 0.33
N ASP A 12 -2.15 -18.39 0.94
CA ASP A 12 -3.11 -17.51 1.60
C ASP A 12 -4.24 -17.19 0.61
N PRO A 13 -5.51 -17.16 1.05
CA PRO A 13 -6.67 -16.91 0.18
C PRO A 13 -6.61 -15.52 -0.48
N VAL A 14 -5.67 -14.68 -0.05
CA VAL A 14 -5.48 -13.31 -0.47
C VAL A 14 -4.13 -13.15 -1.17
N ARG A 15 -4.17 -12.67 -2.41
CA ARG A 15 -2.98 -12.29 -3.18
C ARG A 15 -2.85 -10.78 -3.25
N TYR A 16 -1.68 -10.26 -2.93
CA TYR A 16 -1.35 -8.85 -3.15
C TYR A 16 -0.64 -8.69 -4.49
N GLU A 17 -1.23 -7.91 -5.39
CA GLU A 17 -0.65 -7.58 -6.68
C GLU A 17 -0.14 -6.15 -6.66
N LYS A 18 1.13 -5.95 -7.04
CA LYS A 18 1.68 -4.61 -7.14
C LYS A 18 1.13 -3.93 -8.38
N VAL A 19 0.44 -2.81 -8.18
CA VAL A 19 -0.20 -2.05 -9.26
C VAL A 19 0.38 -0.66 -9.46
N GLY A 20 1.28 -0.21 -8.58
CA GLY A 20 1.75 1.16 -8.65
C GLY A 20 2.76 1.57 -7.60
N ARG A 21 2.84 2.89 -7.36
CA ARG A 21 3.77 3.51 -6.42
C ARG A 21 3.18 4.76 -5.76
N LEU A 22 3.53 4.96 -4.50
CA LEU A 22 3.46 6.27 -3.86
C LEU A 22 4.65 7.10 -4.34
N LEU A 23 4.37 8.29 -4.86
CA LEU A 23 5.36 9.25 -5.28
C LEU A 23 5.29 10.52 -4.43
N PRO A 24 6.44 11.12 -4.10
CA PRO A 24 6.47 12.48 -3.61
C PRO A 24 5.85 13.44 -4.63
N GLY A 25 4.93 14.28 -4.18
CA GLY A 25 4.35 15.39 -4.92
C GLY A 25 4.72 16.74 -4.31
N ASP A 26 4.14 17.80 -4.86
CA ASP A 26 4.31 19.17 -4.37
C ASP A 26 3.53 19.39 -3.07
N ASP A 27 3.87 20.46 -2.34
CA ASP A 27 3.16 20.91 -1.13
C ASP A 27 2.92 19.81 -0.08
N GLU A 28 3.94 18.97 0.14
CA GLU A 28 3.87 17.84 1.08
C GLU A 28 2.78 16.81 0.76
N MET A 29 2.33 16.75 -0.48
CA MET A 29 1.36 15.76 -0.94
C MET A 29 2.06 14.50 -1.43
N ILE A 30 1.48 13.36 -1.09
CA ILE A 30 1.85 12.05 -1.62
C ILE A 30 0.87 11.70 -2.72
N ARG A 31 1.40 11.42 -3.91
CA ARG A 31 0.63 11.03 -5.09
C ARG A 31 0.56 9.52 -5.15
N VAL A 32 -0.63 8.96 -5.24
CA VAL A 32 -0.82 7.53 -5.46
C VAL A 32 -0.94 7.31 -6.96
N MET A 33 0.08 6.70 -7.54
CA MET A 33 0.16 6.41 -8.96
C MET A 33 -0.11 4.94 -9.20
N VAL A 34 -1.08 4.63 -10.05
CA VAL A 34 -1.38 3.29 -10.53
C VAL A 34 -0.88 3.15 -11.96
N ASP A 35 -0.11 2.11 -12.23
CA ASP A 35 0.48 1.83 -13.54
C ASP A 35 -0.66 1.62 -14.56
N GLY A 36 -0.64 2.39 -15.65
CA GLY A 36 -1.69 2.35 -16.69
C GLY A 36 -2.90 3.27 -16.47
N PHE A 37 -3.15 3.71 -15.23
CA PHE A 37 -4.25 4.63 -14.89
C PHE A 37 -3.79 6.04 -14.53
N GLY A 38 -2.54 6.19 -14.09
CA GLY A 38 -1.99 7.48 -13.68
C GLY A 38 -2.25 7.77 -12.20
N GLU A 39 -2.49 9.04 -11.88
CA GLU A 39 -2.73 9.47 -10.50
C GLU A 39 -4.19 9.22 -10.13
N VAL A 40 -4.41 8.43 -9.06
CA VAL A 40 -5.76 8.06 -8.62
C VAL A 40 -6.17 8.77 -7.32
N MET A 41 -5.21 9.21 -6.51
CA MET A 41 -5.50 10.00 -5.31
C MET A 41 -4.27 10.81 -4.86
N ARG A 42 -4.51 11.86 -4.08
CA ARG A 42 -3.49 12.63 -3.36
C ARG A 42 -3.76 12.58 -1.87
N ILE A 43 -2.71 12.36 -1.09
CA ILE A 43 -2.79 12.23 0.36
C ILE A 43 -1.77 13.20 0.98
N PRO A 44 -2.17 14.09 1.89
CA PRO A 44 -1.22 14.88 2.67
C PRO A 44 -0.24 13.99 3.45
N LYS A 45 1.04 14.35 3.52
CA LYS A 45 2.01 13.67 4.39
C LYS A 45 1.55 13.61 5.84
N SER A 46 0.87 14.66 6.31
CA SER A 46 0.31 14.75 7.66
C SER A 46 -0.64 13.60 7.97
N ASP A 47 -1.39 13.10 6.99
CA ASP A 47 -2.41 12.08 7.22
C ASP A 47 -1.77 10.75 7.62
N PHE A 48 -0.61 10.40 7.04
CA PHE A 48 0.16 9.24 7.51
C PHE A 48 0.70 9.43 8.92
N VAL A 49 1.08 10.65 9.30
CA VAL A 49 1.51 10.96 10.67
C VAL A 49 0.35 10.83 11.64
N LEU A 50 -0.83 11.38 11.31
CA LEU A 50 -2.05 11.25 12.10
C LEU A 50 -2.45 9.78 12.25
N LEU A 51 -2.37 9.02 11.15
CA LEU A 51 -2.66 7.59 11.12
C LEU A 51 -1.84 6.79 12.13
N TRP A 52 -0.53 7.02 12.19
CA TRP A 52 0.32 6.33 13.15
C TRP A 52 0.22 6.83 14.59
N ASN A 53 -0.44 7.98 14.82
CA ASN A 53 -0.78 8.47 16.15
C ASN A 53 -2.18 8.04 16.62
N GLY A 54 -2.82 7.11 15.90
CA GLY A 54 -4.09 6.51 16.28
C GLY A 54 -5.33 7.30 15.85
N LEU A 55 -5.15 8.32 15.02
CA LEU A 55 -6.26 9.00 14.34
C LEU A 55 -6.51 8.32 12.99
N SER A 56 -7.74 8.26 12.51
CA SER A 56 -8.03 7.67 11.19
C SER A 56 -8.49 8.76 10.23
N PRO A 57 -7.59 9.32 9.40
CA PRO A 57 -7.99 10.20 8.30
C PRO A 57 -8.96 9.50 7.35
N ASP A 58 -9.80 10.28 6.68
CA ASP A 58 -10.79 9.76 5.76
C ASP A 58 -10.13 8.93 4.64
N GLY A 59 -10.68 7.74 4.39
CA GLY A 59 -10.14 6.83 3.38
C GLY A 59 -8.82 6.16 3.78
N MET A 60 -8.38 6.25 5.03
CA MET A 60 -7.16 5.61 5.51
C MET A 60 -7.40 4.77 6.76
N ARG A 61 -6.84 3.56 6.79
CA ARG A 61 -6.82 2.72 7.99
C ARG A 61 -5.58 1.83 8.04
N LEU A 62 -5.17 1.43 9.24
CA LEU A 62 -4.16 0.41 9.42
C LEU A 62 -4.79 -0.99 9.31
N SER A 63 -4.03 -1.96 8.81
CA SER A 63 -4.38 -3.38 8.99
C SER A 63 -4.31 -3.76 10.47
N GLU A 64 -4.92 -4.87 10.86
CA GLU A 64 -4.88 -5.39 12.25
C GLU A 64 -3.46 -5.54 12.81
N SER A 65 -2.50 -5.94 11.97
CA SER A 65 -1.09 -6.07 12.36
C SER A 65 -0.26 -4.79 12.16
N GLU A 66 -0.91 -3.68 11.79
CA GLU A 66 -0.34 -2.34 11.51
C GLU A 66 0.81 -2.29 10.49
N ASN A 67 1.12 -3.40 9.85
CA ASN A 67 2.20 -3.52 8.88
C ASN A 67 1.82 -2.99 7.49
N ARG A 68 0.53 -2.72 7.27
CA ARG A 68 -0.06 -2.18 6.04
C ARG A 68 -0.95 -0.98 6.37
N VAL A 69 -0.95 -0.03 5.45
CA VAL A 69 -1.96 1.03 5.37
C VAL A 69 -2.87 0.69 4.20
N ILE A 70 -4.17 0.76 4.44
CA ILE A 70 -5.23 0.57 3.46
C ILE A 70 -5.77 1.95 3.11
N LEU A 71 -5.80 2.24 1.82
CA LEU A 71 -6.20 3.49 1.22
C LEU A 71 -7.47 3.22 0.40
N SER A 72 -8.61 3.71 0.85
CA SER A 72 -9.88 3.57 0.17
C SER A 72 -10.13 4.83 -0.68
N GLY A 73 -10.14 4.68 -2.00
CA GLY A 73 -10.36 5.79 -2.94
C GLY A 73 -11.22 5.34 -4.12
N GLU A 74 -12.23 6.15 -4.47
CA GLU A 74 -13.11 5.98 -5.65
C GLU A 74 -13.58 4.53 -5.95
N GLY A 75 -13.83 3.73 -4.91
CA GLY A 75 -14.39 2.38 -5.03
C GLY A 75 -13.38 1.22 -5.08
N GLU A 76 -12.07 1.50 -5.01
CA GLU A 76 -11.02 0.47 -4.91
C GLU A 76 -10.24 0.64 -3.59
N GLU A 77 -9.76 -0.47 -3.02
CA GLU A 77 -8.83 -0.44 -1.88
C GLU A 77 -7.40 -0.68 -2.36
N TYR A 78 -6.54 0.31 -2.13
CA TYR A 78 -5.11 0.19 -2.33
C TYR A 78 -4.40 -0.11 -1.01
N VAL A 79 -3.32 -0.87 -1.08
CA VAL A 79 -2.54 -1.28 0.07
C VAL A 79 -1.10 -0.82 -0.10
N VAL A 80 -0.53 -0.24 0.95
CA VAL A 80 0.87 0.15 1.00
C VAL A 80 1.52 -0.37 2.29
N LEU A 81 2.80 -0.70 2.23
CA LEU A 81 3.51 -1.23 3.39
C LEU A 81 3.94 -0.10 4.31
N THR A 82 3.54 -0.15 5.59
CA THR A 82 3.87 0.87 6.61
C THR A 82 5.37 1.18 6.64
N ARG A 83 6.22 0.15 6.59
CA ARG A 83 7.69 0.30 6.55
C ARG A 83 8.18 1.10 5.34
N GLN A 84 7.58 0.88 4.17
CA GLN A 84 7.98 1.61 2.95
C GLN A 84 7.53 3.06 3.01
N VAL A 85 6.32 3.33 3.52
CA VAL A 85 5.84 4.71 3.71
C VAL A 85 6.71 5.45 4.71
N ARG A 86 7.04 4.86 5.86
CA ARG A 86 7.99 5.46 6.82
C ARG A 86 9.34 5.77 6.18
N GLY A 87 9.91 4.78 5.49
CA GLY A 87 11.17 4.99 4.77
C GLY A 87 11.07 6.08 3.70
N MET A 88 9.92 6.23 3.04
CA MET A 88 9.65 7.30 2.08
C MET A 88 9.59 8.67 2.75
N LEU A 89 8.94 8.81 3.90
CA LEU A 89 8.88 10.07 4.65
C LEU A 89 10.24 10.48 5.21
N GLU A 90 11.01 9.53 5.74
CA GLU A 90 12.38 9.77 6.24
C GLU A 90 13.34 10.16 5.12
N GLY A 91 13.19 9.58 3.93
CA GLY A 91 14.03 9.87 2.76
C GLY A 91 13.40 10.82 1.76
N TRP A 92 12.46 11.65 2.21
CA TRP A 92 11.73 12.60 1.36
C TRP A 92 12.68 13.62 0.71
N PRO A 93 12.45 14.04 -0.57
CA PRO A 93 11.47 13.57 -1.55
C PRO A 93 12.05 12.50 -2.52
N LYS A 94 13.06 11.72 -2.11
CA LYS A 94 13.80 10.84 -3.05
C LYS A 94 13.25 9.41 -3.10
N LYS A 95 12.67 8.95 -2.00
CA LYS A 95 12.16 7.58 -1.86
C LYS A 95 10.70 7.46 -2.27
N LYS A 96 10.30 6.23 -2.60
CA LYS A 96 8.97 5.85 -3.10
C LYS A 96 8.50 4.60 -2.35
N ALA A 97 7.20 4.38 -2.26
CA ALA A 97 6.63 3.14 -1.73
C ALA A 97 5.87 2.39 -2.84
N ALA A 98 5.76 1.07 -2.72
CA ALA A 98 4.94 0.29 -3.65
C ALA A 98 3.47 0.34 -3.24
N VAL A 99 2.59 0.36 -4.23
CA VAL A 99 1.13 0.28 -4.07
C VAL A 99 0.67 -1.07 -4.60
N PHE A 100 -0.22 -1.70 -3.85
CA PHE A 100 -0.77 -3.02 -4.12
C PHE A 100 -2.30 -2.95 -4.13
N VAL A 101 -2.93 -3.92 -4.79
CA VAL A 101 -4.36 -4.23 -4.60
C VAL A 101 -4.49 -5.62 -4.01
N MET A 102 -5.56 -5.83 -3.25
CA MET A 102 -5.93 -7.13 -2.71
C MET A 102 -6.80 -7.87 -3.73
N ARG A 103 -6.37 -9.05 -4.17
CA ARG A 103 -7.17 -9.95 -4.98
C ARG A 103 -7.56 -11.16 -4.14
N GLU A 104 -8.85 -11.45 -4.06
CA GLU A 104 -9.33 -12.72 -3.55
C GLU A 104 -9.04 -13.80 -4.60
N ASN A 105 -8.45 -14.91 -4.18
CA ASN A 105 -8.40 -16.09 -5.03
C ASN A 105 -9.79 -16.72 -5.02
N THR A 106 -10.62 -16.41 -6.02
CA THR A 106 -11.80 -17.22 -6.29
C THR A 106 -11.31 -18.61 -6.75
N PRO A 107 -11.77 -19.71 -6.12
CA PRO A 107 -11.38 -21.07 -6.49
C PRO A 107 -11.80 -21.45 -7.92
#